data_AF-A0AAV6TSE5-F1
#
_entry.id   AF-A0AAV6TSE5-F1
#
_cell.length_a   1.000
_cell.length_b   1.000
_cell.length_c   1.000
_cell.angle_alpha   90.00
_cell.angle_beta   90.00
_cell.angle_gamma   90.00
#
_symmetry.space_group_name_H-M   'P 1'
#
loop_
_entity.id
_entity.type
_entity.pdbx_description
1 polymer ?
#
loop_
_entity_poly.entity_id
_entity_poly.type
_entity_poly.pdbx_seq_one_letter_code
_entity_poly.pdbx_strand_id
1 'polypeptide(L)'
;MITINRTKTGLKTKTTKLKNFVENFELDTSNDLKKLSLEEKLNNTSDVLNHIVELRTKVCELPEDVNIDNALEELENLEDTLSEIKVRLKSFLIQYDSVPKIDIVGNNIAKVK
;
A
#
# COMPACT_ATOMS: atom_id res chain seq x y z
N MET A 1 20.25 -2.41 19.56
CA MET A 1 20.07 -1.41 18.48
C MET A 1 20.19 -1.93 17.05
N ILE A 2 21.18 -2.79 16.71
CA ILE A 2 21.38 -3.26 15.31
C ILE A 2 20.11 -3.87 14.69
N THR A 3 19.37 -4.69 15.44
CA THR A 3 18.12 -5.31 14.97
C THR A 3 17.03 -4.29 14.65
N ILE A 4 16.84 -3.26 15.49
CA ILE A 4 15.85 -2.19 15.29
C ILE A 4 16.21 -1.39 14.02
N ASN A 5 17.47 -0.99 13.87
CA ASN A 5 17.92 -0.22 12.71
C ASN A 5 17.78 -1.00 11.40
N ARG A 6 18.04 -2.31 11.42
CA ARG A 6 17.84 -3.19 10.27
C ARG A 6 16.35 -3.31 9.92
N THR A 7 15.48 -3.48 10.91
CA THR A 7 14.03 -3.52 10.69
C THR A 7 13.50 -2.20 10.13
N LYS A 8 13.89 -1.06 10.70
CA LYS A 8 13.56 0.29 10.18
C LYS A 8 13.95 0.44 8.71
N THR A 9 15.16 0.04 8.35
CA THR A 9 15.65 0.09 6.96
C THR A 9 14.80 -0.78 6.02
N GLY A 10 14.41 -1.96 6.49
CA GLY A 10 13.50 -2.85 5.75
C GLY A 10 12.12 -2.23 5.53
N LEU A 11 11.54 -1.61 6.56
CA LEU A 11 10.26 -0.91 6.48
C LEU A 11 10.31 0.26 5.51
N LYS A 12 11.33 1.13 5.62
CA LYS A 12 11.57 2.23 4.67
C LYS A 12 11.63 1.74 3.22
N THR A 13 12.38 0.67 2.98
CA THR A 13 12.49 0.05 1.63
C THR A 13 11.13 -0.42 1.10
N LYS A 14 10.30 -1.06 1.94
CA LYS A 14 8.97 -1.52 1.56
C LYS A 14 8.03 -0.35 1.27
N THR A 15 8.02 0.68 2.13
CA THR A 15 7.23 1.90 1.94
C THR A 15 7.59 2.60 0.65
N THR A 16 8.88 2.76 0.32
CA THR A 16 9.32 3.35 -0.96
C THR A 16 8.81 2.55 -2.16
N LYS A 17 8.85 1.22 -2.12
CA LYS A 17 8.32 0.38 -3.21
C LYS A 17 6.81 0.56 -3.40
N LEU A 18 6.05 0.66 -2.30
CA LEU A 18 4.61 0.90 -2.34
C LEU A 18 4.28 2.31 -2.86
N LYS A 19 5.04 3.32 -2.42
CA LYS A 19 4.93 4.69 -2.92
C LYS A 19 5.13 4.75 -4.42
N ASN A 20 6.24 4.19 -4.92
CA ASN A 20 6.53 4.15 -6.35
C ASN A 20 5.43 3.42 -7.13
N PHE A 21 4.88 2.32 -6.60
CA PHE A 21 3.76 1.64 -7.24
C PHE A 21 2.56 2.57 -7.41
N VAL A 22 2.15 3.25 -6.34
CA VAL A 22 0.97 4.15 -6.34
C VAL A 22 1.18 5.37 -7.24
N GLU A 23 2.41 5.91 -7.31
CA GLU A 23 2.76 7.05 -8.16
C GLU A 23 2.75 6.71 -9.65
N ASN A 24 3.10 5.47 -10.01
CA ASN A 24 3.15 4.99 -11.39
C ASN A 24 1.91 4.17 -11.79
N PHE A 25 0.90 4.06 -10.93
CA PHE A 25 -0.28 3.26 -11.22
C PHE A 25 -1.23 4.00 -12.18
N GLU A 26 -1.52 3.37 -13.32
CA GLU A 26 -2.42 3.90 -14.34
C GLU A 26 -3.71 3.09 -14.45
N LEU A 27 -4.84 3.80 -14.30
CA LEU A 27 -6.22 3.33 -14.51
C LEU A 27 -6.60 3.41 -16.01
N ASP A 28 -5.80 2.83 -16.90
CA ASP A 28 -6.05 2.89 -18.35
C ASP A 28 -7.08 1.83 -18.84
N THR A 29 -7.21 0.71 -18.13
CA THR A 29 -8.05 -0.44 -18.50
C THR A 29 -8.47 -1.26 -17.29
N SER A 30 -9.75 -1.61 -17.26
CA SER A 30 -10.30 -2.58 -16.30
C SER A 30 -9.80 -3.99 -16.64
N ASN A 31 -8.69 -4.40 -16.03
CA ASN A 31 -8.16 -5.77 -16.12
C ASN A 31 -8.16 -6.40 -14.72
N ASP A 32 -8.73 -7.60 -14.57
CA ASP A 32 -8.81 -8.30 -13.27
C ASP A 32 -7.41 -8.49 -12.63
N LEU A 33 -6.34 -8.61 -13.44
CA LEU A 33 -4.96 -8.65 -12.96
C LEU A 33 -4.54 -7.34 -12.27
N LYS A 34 -5.02 -6.19 -12.74
CA LYS A 34 -4.75 -4.90 -12.09
C LYS A 34 -5.49 -4.79 -10.75
N LYS A 35 -6.74 -5.27 -10.69
CA LYS A 35 -7.50 -5.34 -9.44
C LYS A 35 -6.82 -6.25 -8.41
N LEU A 36 -6.43 -7.46 -8.83
CA LEU A 36 -5.69 -8.39 -7.97
C LEU A 36 -4.39 -7.75 -7.44
N SER A 37 -3.66 -7.03 -8.31
CA SER A 37 -2.45 -6.31 -7.89
C SER A 37 -2.74 -5.21 -6.88
N LEU A 38 -3.81 -4.42 -7.07
CA LEU A 38 -4.23 -3.40 -6.10
C LEU A 38 -4.58 -4.01 -4.73
N GLU A 39 -5.31 -5.12 -4.72
CA GLU A 39 -5.67 -5.84 -3.49
C GLU A 39 -4.42 -6.41 -2.79
N GLU A 40 -3.49 -7.00 -3.54
CA GLU A 40 -2.20 -7.47 -3.01
C GLU A 40 -1.41 -6.32 -2.38
N LYS A 41 -1.31 -5.16 -3.05
CA LYS A 41 -0.61 -3.99 -2.51
C LYS A 41 -1.32 -3.40 -1.30
N LEU A 42 -2.64 -3.45 -1.24
CA LEU A 42 -3.41 -3.00 -0.07
C LEU A 42 -3.16 -3.88 1.16
N ASN A 43 -3.11 -5.20 0.95
CA ASN A 43 -2.75 -6.16 1.99
C ASN A 43 -1.31 -5.94 2.47
N ASN A 44 -0.36 -5.82 1.53
CA ASN A 44 1.04 -5.54 1.86
C ASN A 44 1.20 -4.22 2.63
N THR A 45 0.48 -3.17 2.25
CA THR A 45 0.47 -1.90 2.98
C THR A 45 -0.02 -2.08 4.43
N SER A 46 -1.06 -2.89 4.63
CA SER A 46 -1.58 -3.20 5.97
C SER A 46 -0.60 -4.04 6.80
N ASP A 47 0.09 -5.00 6.19
CA ASP A 47 1.12 -5.79 6.85
C ASP A 47 2.32 -4.93 7.27
N VAL A 48 2.73 -3.97 6.44
CA VAL A 48 3.82 -3.04 6.78
C VAL A 48 3.40 -2.13 7.94
N LEU A 49 2.17 -1.62 7.94
CA LEU A 49 1.64 -0.84 9.07
C LEU A 49 1.66 -1.65 10.37
N ASN A 50 1.22 -2.91 10.36
CA ASN A 50 1.26 -3.77 11.54
C ASN A 50 2.69 -3.96 12.05
N HIS A 51 3.66 -4.19 11.16
CA HIS A 51 5.06 -4.30 11.56
C HIS A 51 5.64 -2.99 12.13
N ILE A 52 5.15 -1.82 11.71
CA ILE A 52 5.57 -0.55 12.33
C ILE A 52 5.03 -0.47 13.76
N VAL A 53 3.76 -0.83 13.99
CA VAL A 53 3.16 -0.85 15.34
C VAL A 53 3.92 -1.80 16.27
N GLU A 54 4.26 -3.00 15.79
CA GLU A 54 5.08 -3.95 16.53
C GLU A 54 6.48 -3.40 16.85
N LEU A 55 7.10 -2.70 15.90
CA LEU A 55 8.42 -2.11 16.09
C LEU A 55 8.37 -0.92 17.05
N ARG A 56 7.34 -0.07 16.98
CA ARG A 56 7.11 1.03 17.92
C ARG A 56 6.98 0.50 19.34
N THR A 57 6.21 -0.57 19.53
CA THR A 57 6.07 -1.25 20.83
C THR A 57 7.44 -1.68 21.38
N LYS A 58 8.26 -2.36 20.55
CA LYS A 58 9.62 -2.78 20.93
C LYS A 58 10.57 -1.62 21.23
N VAL A 59 10.39 -0.47 20.56
CA VAL A 59 11.19 0.74 20.82
C VAL A 59 10.79 1.35 22.17
N CYS A 60 9.51 1.39 22.51
CA CYS A 60 9.02 1.89 23.80
C CYS A 60 9.39 0.99 24.99
N GLU A 61 9.68 -0.29 24.74
CA GLU A 61 10.17 -1.24 25.76
C GLU A 61 11.68 -1.09 26.06
N LEU A 62 12.39 -0.21 25.35
CA LEU A 62 13.81 0.03 25.62
C LEU A 62 14.01 0.76 26.96
N PRO A 63 15.16 0.56 27.62
CA PRO A 63 15.53 1.30 28.82
C PRO A 63 15.43 2.82 28.67
N GLU A 64 15.05 3.54 29.73
CA GLU A 64 14.82 4.99 29.74
C GLU A 64 16.07 5.82 29.39
N ASP A 65 17.28 5.27 29.57
CA ASP A 65 18.54 5.91 29.21
C ASP A 65 18.81 5.89 27.68
N VAL A 66 18.00 5.16 26.92
CA VAL A 66 18.05 5.15 25.46
C VAL A 66 17.20 6.28 24.90
N ASN A 67 17.82 7.21 24.16
CA ASN A 67 17.07 8.18 23.38
C ASN A 67 16.34 7.49 22.22
N ILE A 68 15.01 7.44 22.31
CA ILE A 68 14.12 6.83 21.32
C ILE A 68 13.38 7.84 20.44
N ASP A 69 13.47 9.14 20.71
CA ASP A 69 12.62 10.17 20.08
C ASP A 69 12.75 10.16 18.55
N ASN A 70 13.99 10.19 18.04
CA ASN A 70 14.24 10.13 16.59
C ASN A 70 13.76 8.79 15.99
N ALA A 71 13.80 7.70 16.75
CA ALA A 71 13.30 6.42 16.25
C ALA A 71 11.76 6.41 16.15
N LEU A 72 11.06 7.02 17.11
CA LEU A 72 9.61 7.15 17.11
C LEU A 72 9.13 8.10 16.01
N GLU A 73 9.79 9.24 15.83
CA GLU A 73 9.50 10.22 14.77
C GLU A 73 9.66 9.58 13.38
N GLU A 74 10.73 8.81 13.15
CA GLU A 74 10.90 8.10 11.88
C GLU A 74 9.79 7.05 11.64
N LEU A 75 9.32 6.36 12.68
CA LEU A 75 8.23 5.39 12.55
C LEU A 75 6.89 6.07 12.27
N GLU A 76 6.62 7.21 12.91
CA GLU A 76 5.43 8.03 12.66
C GLU A 76 5.38 8.51 11.20
N ASN A 77 6.48 9.08 10.70
CA ASN A 77 6.58 9.49 9.30
C ASN A 77 6.30 8.35 8.30
N LEU A 78 6.74 7.12 8.62
CA LEU A 78 6.46 5.94 7.79
C LEU A 78 4.98 5.53 7.86
N GLU A 79 4.35 5.60 9.03
CA GLU A 79 2.92 5.31 9.22
C GLU A 79 2.04 6.29 8.44
N ASP A 80 2.36 7.59 8.49
CA ASP A 80 1.64 8.62 7.75
C ASP A 80 1.70 8.36 6.24
N THR A 81 2.91 8.12 5.73
CA THR A 81 3.12 7.79 4.31
C THR A 81 2.33 6.55 3.89
N LEU A 82 2.30 5.50 4.72
CA LEU A 82 1.56 4.27 4.42
C LEU A 82 0.04 4.47 4.52
N SER A 83 -0.42 5.34 5.40
CA SER A 83 -1.83 5.70 5.53
C SER A 83 -2.32 6.42 4.27
N GLU A 84 -1.54 7.35 3.73
CA GLU A 84 -1.82 7.99 2.43
C GLU A 84 -1.86 6.97 1.28
N ILE A 85 -0.86 6.08 1.21
CA ILE A 85 -0.81 4.98 0.23
C ILE A 85 -2.07 4.12 0.33
N LYS A 86 -2.49 3.73 1.54
CA LYS A 86 -3.67 2.90 1.78
C LYS A 86 -4.94 3.59 1.29
N VAL A 87 -5.11 4.88 1.56
CA VAL A 87 -6.24 5.68 1.06
C VAL A 87 -6.24 5.71 -0.46
N ARG A 88 -5.06 5.92 -1.09
CA ARG A 88 -4.95 5.99 -2.54
C ARG A 88 -5.22 4.66 -3.23
N LEU A 89 -4.72 3.54 -2.67
CA LEU A 89 -5.04 2.18 -3.15
C LEU A 89 -6.54 1.89 -3.06
N LYS A 90 -7.20 2.26 -1.96
CA LYS A 90 -8.66 2.14 -1.83
C LYS A 90 -9.40 2.98 -2.86
N SER A 91 -8.95 4.21 -3.11
CA SER A 91 -9.50 5.07 -4.15
C SER A 91 -9.39 4.43 -5.54
N PHE A 92 -8.25 3.82 -5.86
CA PHE A 92 -8.08 3.08 -7.11
C PHE A 92 -9.02 1.88 -7.24
N LEU A 93 -9.24 1.12 -6.16
CA LEU A 93 -10.20 0.01 -6.17
C LEU A 93 -11.64 0.48 -6.41
N ILE A 94 -12.06 1.57 -5.76
CA ILE A 94 -13.39 2.16 -5.96
C ILE A 94 -13.55 2.66 -7.41
N GLN A 95 -12.54 3.34 -7.94
CA GLN A 95 -12.53 3.82 -9.32
C GLN A 95 -12.60 2.65 -10.30
N TYR A 96 -11.83 1.58 -10.06
CA TYR A 96 -11.87 0.36 -10.87
C TYR A 96 -13.27 -0.26 -10.91
N ASP A 97 -13.92 -0.44 -9.76
CA ASP A 97 -15.28 -1.00 -9.70
C ASP A 97 -16.33 -0.10 -10.37
N SER A 98 -16.01 1.17 -10.59
CA SER A 98 -16.86 2.14 -11.29
C SER A 98 -16.63 2.18 -12.81
N VAL A 99 -15.56 1.54 -13.34
CA VAL A 99 -15.30 1.45 -14.78
C VAL A 99 -16.25 0.42 -15.38
N PRO A 100 -17.05 0.76 -16.42
CA PRO A 100 -17.86 -0.22 -17.12
C PRO A 100 -16.96 -1.34 -17.66
N LYS A 101 -17.23 -2.58 -17.23
CA LYS A 101 -16.59 -3.76 -17.84
C LYS A 101 -17.02 -3.78 -19.31
N ILE A 102 -16.08 -3.49 -20.21
CA ILE A 102 -16.35 -3.63 -21.65
C ILE A 102 -16.37 -5.14 -21.93
N ASP A 103 -17.55 -5.74 -21.83
CA ASP A 103 -17.80 -7.07 -22.37
C ASP A 103 -17.71 -6.96 -23.90
N ILE A 104 -16.60 -7.39 -24.47
CA ILE A 104 -16.47 -7.60 -25.93
C ILE A 104 -17.21 -8.90 -26.30
N VAL A 105 -18.50 -9.00 -25.97
CA VAL A 105 -19.37 -10.10 -26.38
C VAL A 105 -20.72 -9.52 -26.76
N GLY A 106 -20.89 -9.19 -28.04
CA GLY A 106 -22.23 -8.88 -28.56
C GLY A 106 -22.30 -7.93 -29.75
N ASN A 107 -21.43 -8.07 -30.77
CA ASN A 107 -21.70 -7.44 -32.06
C ASN A 107 -21.91 -8.50 -33.15
N ASN A 108 -23.06 -9.14 -33.08
CA ASN A 108 -23.81 -9.90 -34.09
C ASN A 108 -25.15 -10.11 -33.38
N ILE A 109 -26.34 -9.69 -33.81
CA ILE A 109 -27.05 -9.96 -35.06
C ILE A 109 -28.22 -8.97 -35.11
N ALA A 110 -28.33 -8.13 -36.15
CA ALA A 110 -29.61 -7.55 -36.58
C ALA A 110 -29.48 -6.97 -37.99
N LYS A 111 -29.51 -7.83 -39.02
CA LYS A 111 -30.13 -7.44 -40.29
C LYS A 111 -31.46 -8.18 -40.37
N VAL A 112 -32.50 -7.41 -40.08
CA VAL A 112 -33.91 -7.77 -40.18
C VAL A 112 -34.23 -8.14 -41.64
N LYS A 113 -35.08 -9.15 -41.80
CA LYS A 113 -35.65 -9.66 -43.06
C LYS A 113 -36.16 -8.56 -43.98
#